data_AF-A0A1V5VF26-F1
#
_entry.id   AF-A0A1V5VF26-F1
#
_cell.length_a   1.000
_cell.length_b   1.000
_cell.length_c   1.000
_cell.angle_alpha   90.00
_cell.angle_beta   90.00
_cell.angle_gamma   90.00
#
_symmetry.space_group_name_H-M   'P 1'
#
loop_
_entity.id
_entity.type
_entity.pdbx_description
1 polymer ?
#
loop_
_entity_poly.entity_id
_entity_poly.type
_entity_poly.pdbx_seq_one_letter_code
_entity_poly.pdbx_strand_id
1 'polypeptide(L)'
;MTLRTDEENIGDAQAQALRRLARYAAHEAARVAGSAEGRPPALGAAARLTAIFCALADLAGTARFEAASVLTGRALELYIDIVLLTGDDDSLPLKRREFESLRAFRAAHRISSFGADAEGATPLDVSAQTARALHDGGIDSVRKRVIDVWGPDNGGKPSYPVHWSGRQCTRVIAHNLGPEFEELYIRAYSMTDWLLGRALEKSESVGPADAAAVYDWCASACSLIVLEALRVSLESAGETQRAQQLAYAALKLRNNPGTLLSPEDIDTLISL
;
A
#
# COMPACT_ATOMS: atom_id res chain seq x y z
N MET A 1 -25.98 -30.24 11.02
CA MET A 1 -25.95 -30.42 9.55
C MET A 1 -27.25 -29.84 9.01
N THR A 2 -27.42 -28.52 8.93
CA THR A 2 -27.22 -27.72 7.70
C THR A 2 -27.44 -26.23 8.05
N LEU A 3 -26.36 -25.48 8.28
CA LEU A 3 -26.36 -24.00 8.32
C LEU A 3 -25.10 -23.43 7.62
N ARG A 4 -24.34 -24.29 6.92
CA ARG A 4 -23.07 -23.93 6.28
C ARG A 4 -23.22 -23.35 4.87
N THR A 5 -24.42 -23.28 4.29
CA THR A 5 -24.52 -23.13 2.83
C THR A 5 -24.53 -21.70 2.31
N ASP A 6 -24.99 -20.69 3.07
CA ASP A 6 -25.21 -19.36 2.48
C ASP A 6 -24.06 -18.39 2.77
N GLU A 7 -23.48 -18.43 3.97
CA GLU A 7 -22.30 -17.62 4.32
C GLU A 7 -21.02 -18.12 3.62
N GLU A 8 -20.84 -19.44 3.46
CA GLU A 8 -19.72 -20.00 2.67
C GLU A 8 -19.85 -19.59 1.18
N ASN A 9 -21.07 -19.60 0.63
CA ASN A 9 -21.30 -19.23 -0.77
C ASN A 9 -21.05 -17.74 -1.07
N ILE A 10 -21.40 -16.82 -0.16
CA ILE A 10 -21.14 -15.38 -0.33
C ILE A 10 -19.65 -15.09 -0.21
N GLY A 11 -18.97 -15.69 0.79
CA GLY A 11 -17.52 -15.56 0.97
C GLY A 11 -16.74 -16.05 -0.25
N ASP A 12 -17.17 -17.17 -0.85
CA ASP A 12 -16.56 -17.72 -2.06
C ASP A 12 -16.75 -16.80 -3.28
N ALA A 13 -17.92 -16.20 -3.46
CA ALA A 13 -18.18 -15.27 -4.55
C ALA A 13 -17.32 -14.00 -4.44
N GLN A 14 -17.23 -13.42 -3.24
CA GLN A 14 -16.37 -12.25 -2.97
C GLN A 14 -14.89 -12.57 -3.20
N ALA A 15 -14.42 -13.71 -2.68
CA ALA A 15 -13.05 -14.17 -2.89
C ALA A 15 -12.73 -14.35 -4.39
N GLN A 16 -13.67 -14.93 -5.14
CA GLN A 16 -13.53 -15.09 -6.59
C GLN A 16 -13.48 -13.74 -7.32
N ALA A 17 -14.32 -12.77 -6.95
CA ALA A 17 -14.30 -11.43 -7.51
C ALA A 17 -12.94 -10.74 -7.25
N LEU A 18 -12.45 -10.78 -6.00
CA LEU A 18 -11.14 -10.23 -5.64
C LEU A 18 -10.00 -10.90 -6.43
N ARG A 19 -10.01 -12.23 -6.56
CA ARG A 19 -9.01 -12.97 -7.34
C ARG A 19 -9.07 -12.65 -8.83
N ARG A 20 -10.26 -12.44 -9.40
CA ARG A 20 -10.39 -12.01 -10.81
C ARG A 20 -9.83 -10.61 -10.99
N LEU A 21 -10.20 -9.66 -10.14
CA LEU A 21 -9.69 -8.29 -10.20
C LEU A 21 -8.17 -8.25 -9.97
N ALA A 22 -7.64 -9.09 -9.09
CA ALA A 22 -6.20 -9.16 -8.82
C ALA A 22 -5.41 -9.70 -10.01
N ARG A 23 -5.92 -10.72 -10.70
CA ARG A 23 -5.32 -11.20 -11.95
C ARG A 23 -5.37 -10.13 -13.05
N TYR A 24 -6.49 -9.44 -13.19
CA TYR A 24 -6.60 -8.33 -14.13
C TYR A 24 -5.60 -7.20 -13.81
N ALA A 25 -5.51 -6.80 -12.54
CA ALA A 25 -4.58 -5.78 -12.08
C ALA A 25 -3.12 -6.17 -12.35
N ALA A 26 -2.75 -7.42 -12.09
CA ALA A 26 -1.42 -7.95 -12.40
C ALA A 26 -1.13 -7.93 -13.90
N HIS A 27 -2.13 -8.27 -14.73
CA HIS A 27 -2.00 -8.22 -16.18
C HIS A 27 -1.77 -6.78 -16.68
N GLU A 28 -2.58 -5.82 -16.25
CA GLU A 28 -2.41 -4.42 -16.65
C GLU A 28 -1.08 -3.84 -16.15
N ALA A 29 -0.67 -4.15 -14.92
CA ALA A 29 0.63 -3.72 -14.40
C ALA A 29 1.80 -4.27 -15.23
N ALA A 30 1.74 -5.54 -15.65
CA ALA A 30 2.75 -6.15 -16.51
C ALA A 30 2.76 -5.53 -17.92
N ARG A 31 1.58 -5.19 -18.44
CA ARG A 31 1.44 -4.54 -19.76
C ARG A 31 2.04 -3.15 -19.77
N VAL A 32 1.70 -2.33 -18.77
CA VAL A 32 2.30 -0.98 -18.59
C VAL A 32 3.82 -1.07 -18.40
N ALA A 33 4.31 -2.13 -17.73
CA ALA A 33 5.75 -2.37 -17.61
C ALA A 33 6.44 -2.65 -18.96
N GLY A 34 5.75 -3.30 -19.90
CA GLY A 34 6.28 -3.63 -21.22
C GLY A 34 6.28 -2.46 -22.21
N SER A 35 5.44 -1.44 -22.00
CA SER A 35 5.27 -0.32 -22.95
C SER A 35 6.07 0.94 -22.62
N ALA A 36 6.68 1.03 -21.43
CA ALA A 36 7.28 2.27 -20.93
C ALA A 36 8.81 2.28 -21.08
N GLU A 37 9.33 2.91 -22.14
CA GLU A 37 10.71 3.40 -22.14
C GLU A 37 10.87 4.47 -21.05
N GLY A 38 11.70 4.21 -20.03
CA GLY A 38 12.22 5.25 -19.13
C GLY A 38 11.56 5.47 -17.76
N ARG A 39 10.63 4.63 -17.26
CA ARG A 39 10.06 4.82 -15.89
C ARG A 39 10.06 3.56 -14.99
N PRO A 40 11.21 3.17 -14.40
CA PRO A 40 11.30 2.02 -13.48
C PRO A 40 10.64 2.14 -12.08
N PRO A 41 10.50 3.32 -11.40
CA PRO A 41 10.05 3.34 -10.01
C PRO A 41 8.56 3.05 -9.82
N ALA A 42 7.71 3.52 -10.73
CA ALA A 42 6.26 3.32 -10.67
C ALA A 42 5.88 1.84 -10.91
N LEU A 43 6.63 1.15 -11.76
CA LEU A 43 6.44 -0.30 -12.02
C LEU A 43 6.66 -1.15 -10.77
N GLY A 44 7.71 -0.84 -10.00
CA GLY A 44 7.97 -1.53 -8.73
C GLY A 44 6.87 -1.28 -7.69
N ALA A 45 6.24 -0.10 -7.70
CA ALA A 45 5.10 0.20 -6.81
C ALA A 45 3.82 -0.51 -7.27
N ALA A 46 3.53 -0.53 -8.57
CA ALA A 46 2.39 -1.24 -9.15
C ALA A 46 2.49 -2.77 -8.94
N ALA A 47 3.68 -3.36 -9.09
CA ALA A 47 3.92 -4.78 -8.80
C ALA A 47 3.68 -5.12 -7.31
N ARG A 48 4.07 -4.22 -6.40
CA ARG A 48 3.79 -4.40 -4.96
C ARG A 48 2.30 -4.26 -4.64
N LEU A 49 1.63 -3.31 -5.29
CA LEU A 49 0.20 -3.07 -5.11
C LEU A 49 -0.63 -4.28 -5.58
N THR A 50 -0.28 -4.84 -6.74
CA THR A 50 -0.91 -6.07 -7.24
C THR A 50 -0.64 -7.27 -6.34
N ALA A 51 0.58 -7.43 -5.81
CA ALA A 51 0.89 -8.47 -4.84
C ALA A 51 0.08 -8.34 -3.53
N ILE A 52 -0.07 -7.12 -3.00
CA ILE A 52 -0.91 -6.83 -1.82
C ILE A 52 -2.37 -7.20 -2.10
N PHE A 53 -2.86 -6.86 -3.29
CA PHE A 53 -4.24 -7.14 -3.64
C PHE A 53 -4.50 -8.64 -3.86
N CYS A 54 -3.55 -9.38 -4.44
CA CYS A 54 -3.58 -10.85 -4.47
C CYS A 54 -3.61 -11.43 -3.05
N ALA A 55 -2.76 -10.93 -2.15
CA ALA A 55 -2.74 -11.39 -0.76
C ALA A 55 -4.08 -11.14 -0.06
N LEU A 56 -4.72 -9.99 -0.30
CA LEU A 56 -6.05 -9.69 0.24
C LEU A 56 -7.12 -10.66 -0.28
N ALA A 57 -7.05 -11.02 -1.56
CA ALA A 57 -7.96 -12.00 -2.17
C ALA A 57 -7.80 -13.41 -1.58
N ASP A 58 -6.58 -13.78 -1.17
CA ASP A 58 -6.30 -15.05 -0.49
C ASP A 58 -6.57 -15.02 1.01
N LEU A 59 -6.66 -13.82 1.59
CA LEU A 59 -7.08 -13.60 2.97
C LEU A 59 -8.60 -13.62 3.16
N ALA A 60 -9.39 -13.95 2.13
CA ALA A 60 -10.86 -14.01 2.21
C ALA A 60 -11.36 -14.71 3.49
N GLY A 61 -12.24 -14.02 4.21
CA GLY A 61 -12.85 -14.49 5.46
C GLY A 61 -12.71 -13.52 6.64
N THR A 62 -13.70 -13.58 7.54
CA THR A 62 -13.86 -12.64 8.66
C THR A 62 -12.73 -12.71 9.69
N ALA A 63 -12.10 -13.87 9.90
CA ALA A 63 -11.02 -14.03 10.88
C ALA A 63 -9.72 -13.24 10.57
N ARG A 64 -9.66 -12.54 9.42
CA ARG A 64 -8.45 -11.88 8.90
C ARG A 64 -8.65 -10.38 8.67
N PHE A 65 -9.69 -9.79 9.27
CA PHE A 65 -10.04 -8.38 9.11
C PHE A 65 -8.90 -7.41 9.49
N GLU A 66 -8.07 -7.75 10.50
CA GLU A 66 -6.90 -6.95 10.88
C GLU A 66 -5.84 -6.91 9.77
N ALA A 67 -5.58 -8.06 9.14
CA ALA A 67 -4.67 -8.12 8.00
C ALA A 67 -5.23 -7.32 6.81
N ALA A 68 -6.54 -7.40 6.56
CA ALA A 68 -7.19 -6.60 5.53
C ALA A 68 -7.01 -5.09 5.77
N SER A 69 -7.20 -4.61 7.01
CA SER A 69 -6.97 -3.22 7.41
C SER A 69 -5.54 -2.74 7.09
N VAL A 70 -4.54 -3.53 7.50
CA VAL A 70 -3.13 -3.20 7.25
C VAL A 70 -2.82 -3.15 5.75
N LEU A 71 -3.35 -4.10 4.98
CA LEU A 71 -3.15 -4.16 3.53
C LEU A 71 -3.81 -2.97 2.82
N THR A 72 -5.01 -2.55 3.24
CA THR A 72 -5.70 -1.39 2.66
C THR A 72 -4.94 -0.08 2.91
N GLY A 73 -4.44 0.14 4.13
CA GLY A 73 -3.56 1.28 4.42
C GLY A 73 -2.29 1.26 3.55
N ARG A 74 -1.66 0.09 3.41
CA ARG A 74 -0.46 -0.07 2.59
C ARG A 74 -0.72 0.14 1.09
N ALA A 75 -1.90 -0.26 0.60
CA ALA A 75 -2.32 -0.01 -0.78
C ALA A 75 -2.40 1.49 -1.06
N LEU A 76 -2.98 2.28 -0.15
CA LEU A 76 -3.06 3.74 -0.30
C LEU A 76 -1.68 4.39 -0.33
N GLU A 77 -0.78 3.99 0.57
CA GLU A 77 0.60 4.49 0.57
C GLU A 77 1.30 4.21 -0.78
N LEU A 78 1.12 3.02 -1.34
CA LEU A 78 1.70 2.69 -2.65
C LEU A 78 1.04 3.46 -3.79
N TYR A 79 -0.26 3.72 -3.72
CA TYR A 79 -0.92 4.54 -4.73
C TYR A 79 -0.40 5.98 -4.71
N ILE A 80 -0.26 6.56 -3.51
CA ILE A 80 0.39 7.86 -3.33
C ILE A 80 1.81 7.83 -3.90
N ASP A 81 2.58 6.76 -3.65
CA ASP A 81 3.92 6.60 -4.23
C ASP A 81 3.90 6.64 -5.75
N ILE A 82 2.96 5.91 -6.38
CA ILE A 82 2.81 5.88 -7.84
C ILE A 82 2.57 7.30 -8.36
N VAL A 83 1.59 8.01 -7.79
CA VAL A 83 1.22 9.36 -8.22
C VAL A 83 2.38 10.35 -8.10
N LEU A 84 3.11 10.30 -6.98
CA LEU A 84 4.30 11.15 -6.79
C LEU A 84 5.39 10.84 -7.82
N LEU A 85 5.62 9.55 -8.12
CA LEU A 85 6.65 9.11 -9.06
C LEU A 85 6.28 9.29 -10.54
N THR A 86 5.00 9.47 -10.84
CA THR A 86 4.53 9.78 -12.20
C THR A 86 4.54 11.27 -12.53
N GLY A 87 4.65 12.14 -11.51
CA GLY A 87 4.72 13.58 -11.68
C GLY A 87 6.09 14.09 -12.15
N ASP A 88 6.22 15.42 -12.26
CA ASP A 88 7.35 16.09 -12.92
C ASP A 88 8.55 16.40 -11.98
N ASP A 89 8.60 15.84 -10.77
CA ASP A 89 9.73 16.08 -9.84
C ASP A 89 10.84 15.03 -10.00
N ASP A 90 11.83 15.36 -10.81
CA ASP A 90 13.00 14.52 -11.10
C ASP A 90 13.87 14.21 -9.87
N SER A 91 13.70 14.90 -8.75
CA SER A 91 14.43 14.61 -7.50
C SER A 91 13.86 13.40 -6.75
N LEU A 92 12.59 13.03 -7.01
CA LEU A 92 11.87 12.00 -6.27
C LEU A 92 12.47 10.59 -6.40
N PRO A 93 12.91 10.12 -7.59
CA PRO A 93 13.55 8.81 -7.71
C PRO A 93 14.82 8.69 -6.86
N LEU A 94 15.64 9.74 -6.81
CA LEU A 94 16.83 9.79 -5.95
C LEU A 94 16.43 9.73 -4.48
N LYS A 95 15.51 10.60 -4.04
CA LYS A 95 15.01 10.62 -2.66
C LYS A 95 14.48 9.25 -2.24
N ARG A 96 13.71 8.57 -3.10
CA ARG A 96 13.20 7.23 -2.82
C ARG A 96 14.31 6.21 -2.61
N ARG A 97 15.32 6.19 -3.49
CA ARG A 97 16.47 5.28 -3.38
C ARG A 97 17.23 5.52 -2.07
N GLU A 98 17.53 6.77 -1.76
CA GLU A 98 18.28 7.13 -0.56
C GLU A 98 17.47 6.85 0.71
N PHE A 99 16.14 6.99 0.67
CA PHE A 99 15.27 6.65 1.79
C PHE A 99 15.28 5.16 2.10
N GLU A 100 15.21 4.30 1.07
CA GLU A 100 15.30 2.84 1.28
C GLU A 100 16.68 2.44 1.82
N SER A 101 17.75 3.09 1.35
CA SER A 101 19.09 2.91 1.91
C SER A 101 19.15 3.29 3.39
N LEU A 102 18.58 4.46 3.75
CA LEU A 102 18.46 4.92 5.13
C LEU A 102 17.64 3.97 6.00
N ARG A 103 16.53 3.42 5.49
CA ARG A 103 15.72 2.42 6.21
C ARG A 103 16.50 1.14 6.46
N ALA A 104 17.19 0.62 5.45
CA ALA A 104 18.02 -0.57 5.57
C ALA A 104 19.14 -0.37 6.60
N PHE A 105 19.82 0.79 6.57
CA PHE A 105 20.81 1.16 7.58
C PHE A 105 20.20 1.21 8.99
N ARG A 106 19.06 1.90 9.19
CA ARG A 106 18.39 2.00 10.51
C ARG A 106 17.94 0.63 11.04
N ALA A 107 17.48 -0.25 10.16
CA ALA A 107 17.15 -1.62 10.53
C ALA A 107 18.39 -2.41 10.95
N ALA A 108 19.44 -2.36 10.13
CA ALA A 108 20.71 -3.04 10.40
C ALA A 108 21.36 -2.56 11.70
N HIS A 109 21.40 -1.24 11.93
CA HIS A 109 21.91 -0.65 13.16
C HIS A 109 21.14 -1.15 14.38
N ARG A 110 19.80 -1.10 14.36
CA ARG A 110 18.95 -1.61 15.46
C ARG A 110 19.20 -3.08 15.75
N ILE A 111 19.29 -3.91 14.72
CA ILE A 111 19.57 -5.35 14.86
C ILE A 111 20.95 -5.57 15.49
N SER A 112 21.98 -4.85 15.01
CA SER A 112 23.34 -4.99 15.54
C SER A 112 23.45 -4.52 17.00
N SER A 113 22.78 -3.43 17.38
CA SER A 113 22.77 -2.94 18.76
C SER A 113 22.05 -3.92 19.68
N PHE A 114 20.91 -4.48 19.25
CA PHE A 114 20.21 -5.49 20.02
C PHE A 114 21.07 -6.74 20.27
N GLY A 115 21.77 -7.23 19.23
CA GLY A 115 22.67 -8.38 19.37
C GLY A 115 23.85 -8.13 20.32
N ALA A 116 24.30 -6.87 20.45
CA ALA A 116 25.35 -6.49 21.38
C ALA A 116 24.88 -6.39 22.85
N ASP A 117 23.61 -6.00 23.06
CA ASP A 117 23.06 -5.72 24.40
C ASP A 117 22.32 -6.93 25.02
N ALA A 118 22.01 -7.96 24.25
CA ALA A 118 21.21 -9.10 24.70
C ALA A 118 22.05 -10.17 25.44
N GLU A 119 22.45 -9.89 26.68
CA GLU A 119 23.01 -10.91 27.57
C GLU A 119 21.98 -12.03 27.83
N GLY A 120 22.37 -13.28 27.55
CA GLY A 120 21.55 -14.47 27.84
C GLY A 120 20.51 -14.85 26.78
N ALA A 121 20.37 -14.09 25.69
CA ALA A 121 19.56 -14.48 24.55
C ALA A 121 20.33 -15.44 23.61
N THR A 122 19.61 -16.24 22.82
CA THR A 122 20.21 -17.06 21.75
C THR A 122 21.05 -16.16 20.85
N PRO A 123 22.35 -16.44 20.66
CA PRO A 123 23.22 -15.60 19.83
C PRO A 123 22.62 -15.47 18.43
N LEU A 124 22.31 -14.23 18.05
CA LEU A 124 21.82 -13.92 16.71
C LEU A 124 23.03 -13.52 15.87
N ASP A 125 23.27 -14.21 14.76
CA ASP A 125 24.31 -13.77 13.81
C ASP A 125 23.86 -12.48 13.14
N VAL A 126 24.47 -11.37 13.57
CA VAL A 126 24.22 -10.02 13.05
C VAL A 126 25.35 -9.52 12.15
N SER A 127 26.27 -10.39 11.74
CA SER A 127 27.49 -10.01 11.00
C SER A 127 27.18 -9.25 9.70
N ALA A 128 26.17 -9.69 8.94
CA ALA A 128 25.74 -9.03 7.70
C ALA A 128 25.14 -7.64 7.96
N GLN A 129 24.37 -7.48 9.03
CA GLN A 129 23.76 -6.22 9.43
C GLN A 129 24.83 -5.25 9.94
N THR A 130 25.77 -5.73 10.75
CA THR A 130 26.92 -4.96 11.22
C THR A 130 27.78 -4.51 10.02
N ALA A 131 28.09 -5.41 9.09
CA ALA A 131 28.80 -5.07 7.86
C ALA A 131 28.05 -4.00 7.06
N ARG A 132 26.72 -4.11 6.92
CA ARG A 132 25.89 -3.11 6.22
C ARG A 132 25.86 -1.75 6.93
N ALA A 133 25.77 -1.73 8.26
CA ALA A 133 25.82 -0.50 9.05
C ALA A 133 27.18 0.22 8.91
N LEU A 134 28.25 -0.52 8.68
CA LEU A 134 29.59 0.02 8.49
C LEU A 134 29.92 0.32 7.01
N HIS A 135 29.29 -0.36 6.05
CA HIS A 135 29.60 -0.32 4.62
C HIS A 135 29.60 1.09 4.03
N ASP A 136 28.73 1.97 4.52
CA ASP A 136 28.61 3.33 3.99
C ASP A 136 29.49 4.36 4.73
N GLY A 137 30.44 3.95 5.57
CA GLY A 137 31.23 4.89 6.40
C GLY A 137 30.52 5.28 7.70
N GLY A 138 29.58 4.46 8.16
CA GLY A 138 28.88 4.62 9.42
C GLY A 138 27.87 5.77 9.47
N ILE A 139 27.51 6.18 10.70
CA ILE A 139 26.46 7.15 10.98
C ILE A 139 26.71 8.53 10.33
N ASP A 140 27.97 8.98 10.24
CA ASP A 140 28.29 10.33 9.75
C ASP A 140 28.12 10.46 8.24
N SER A 141 28.44 9.42 7.48
CA SER A 141 28.13 9.38 6.05
C SER A 141 26.63 9.35 5.78
N VAL A 142 25.86 8.62 6.60
CA VAL A 142 24.39 8.65 6.55
C VAL A 142 23.86 10.07 6.81
N ARG A 143 24.38 10.75 7.83
CA ARG A 143 24.00 12.14 8.15
C ARG A 143 24.28 13.08 6.99
N LYS A 144 25.45 12.97 6.36
CA LYS A 144 25.82 13.76 5.18
C LYS A 144 24.84 13.52 4.03
N ARG A 145 24.57 12.26 3.67
CA ARG A 145 23.59 11.93 2.62
C ARG A 145 22.20 12.50 2.90
N VAL A 146 21.75 12.47 4.15
CA VAL A 146 20.45 13.05 4.53
C VAL A 146 20.41 14.55 4.28
N ILE A 147 21.47 15.28 4.67
CA ILE A 147 21.60 16.72 4.39
C ILE A 147 21.64 16.97 2.88
N ASP A 148 22.41 16.17 2.13
CA ASP A 148 22.56 16.34 0.68
C ASP A 148 21.23 16.14 -0.08
N VAL A 149 20.33 15.28 0.43
CA VAL A 149 19.10 14.86 -0.27
C VAL A 149 17.84 15.59 0.23
N TRP A 150 17.71 15.82 1.53
CA TRP A 150 16.53 16.48 2.13
C TRP A 150 16.84 17.81 2.81
N GLY A 151 18.10 18.22 2.86
CA GLY A 151 18.52 19.44 3.51
C GLY A 151 18.67 19.31 5.03
N PRO A 152 19.27 20.34 5.66
CA PRO A 152 19.32 20.44 7.10
C PRO A 152 17.99 20.95 7.69
N ASP A 153 17.77 20.71 8.98
CA ASP A 153 16.76 21.38 9.77
C ASP A 153 17.17 22.83 10.12
N ASN A 154 16.31 23.56 10.83
CA ASN A 154 16.57 24.94 11.25
C ASN A 154 17.82 25.09 12.15
N GLY A 155 18.32 24.00 12.74
CA GLY A 155 19.52 23.95 13.56
C GLY A 155 20.76 23.46 12.82
N GLY A 156 20.70 23.28 11.49
CA GLY A 156 21.81 22.78 10.70
C GLY A 156 22.04 21.26 10.81
N LYS A 157 21.15 20.52 11.48
CA LYS A 157 21.25 19.08 11.67
C LYS A 157 20.53 18.33 10.53
N PRO A 158 20.84 17.04 10.28
CA PRO A 158 20.15 16.26 9.26
C PRO A 158 18.64 16.18 9.52
N SER A 159 17.83 16.66 8.58
CA SER A 159 16.37 16.55 8.65
C SER A 159 15.94 15.17 8.16
N TYR A 160 15.69 14.26 9.10
CA TYR A 160 15.28 12.91 8.74
C TYR A 160 13.82 12.88 8.26
N PRO A 161 13.58 12.47 7.01
CA PRO A 161 12.22 12.43 6.48
C PRO A 161 11.38 11.35 7.17
N VAL A 162 10.10 11.64 7.35
CA VAL A 162 9.09 10.66 7.81
C VAL A 162 8.54 9.87 6.61
N HIS A 163 8.33 10.53 5.48
CA HIS A 163 8.03 9.91 4.19
C HIS A 163 9.16 10.15 3.18
N TRP A 164 9.44 9.20 2.29
CA TRP A 164 10.60 9.26 1.39
C TRP A 164 10.65 10.52 0.50
N SER A 165 9.49 11.09 0.15
CA SER A 165 9.41 12.34 -0.61
C SER A 165 9.82 13.60 0.18
N GLY A 166 10.09 13.48 1.49
CA GLY A 166 10.36 14.61 2.39
C GLY A 166 9.10 15.25 2.99
N ARG A 167 7.91 14.76 2.62
CA ARG A 167 6.62 15.23 3.16
C ARG A 167 6.35 14.59 4.53
N GLN A 168 5.45 15.19 5.31
CA GLN A 168 5.24 14.83 6.72
C GLN A 168 4.65 13.44 6.94
N CYS A 169 3.41 13.19 6.52
CA CYS A 169 2.76 11.89 6.69
C CYS A 169 1.72 11.64 5.61
N THR A 170 1.28 10.39 5.47
CA THR A 170 0.29 9.96 4.46
C THR A 170 -0.95 10.86 4.43
N ARG A 171 -1.46 11.27 5.60
CA ARG A 171 -2.60 12.20 5.71
C ARG A 171 -2.33 13.55 5.04
N VAL A 172 -1.22 14.19 5.38
CA VAL A 172 -0.85 15.51 4.83
C VAL A 172 -0.57 15.40 3.33
N ILE A 173 0.03 14.29 2.89
CA ILE A 173 0.27 14.05 1.47
C ILE A 173 -1.06 13.91 0.73
N ALA A 174 -1.99 13.11 1.24
CA ALA A 174 -3.31 12.92 0.66
C ALA A 174 -4.07 14.24 0.54
N HIS A 175 -4.11 15.03 1.63
CA HIS A 175 -4.74 16.35 1.62
C HIS A 175 -4.14 17.29 0.54
N ASN A 176 -2.81 17.31 0.43
CA ASN A 176 -2.13 18.16 -0.56
C ASN A 176 -2.29 17.69 -2.01
N LEU A 177 -2.56 16.39 -2.23
CA LEU A 177 -2.83 15.84 -3.56
C LEU A 177 -4.25 16.15 -4.04
N GLY A 178 -5.19 16.36 -3.12
CA GLY A 178 -6.53 16.84 -3.42
C GLY A 178 -7.64 16.05 -2.72
N PRO A 179 -8.90 16.50 -2.88
CA PRO A 179 -10.05 15.90 -2.21
C PRO A 179 -10.23 14.41 -2.49
N GLU A 180 -9.92 13.95 -3.71
CA GLU A 180 -10.10 12.53 -4.05
C GLU A 180 -9.15 11.62 -3.27
N PHE A 181 -7.95 12.11 -2.89
CA PHE A 181 -6.98 11.38 -2.08
C PHE A 181 -7.31 11.47 -0.59
N GLU A 182 -7.80 12.62 -0.13
CA GLU A 182 -8.29 12.76 1.24
C GLU A 182 -9.46 11.81 1.50
N GLU A 183 -10.37 11.63 0.54
CA GLU A 183 -11.43 10.61 0.58
C GLU A 183 -10.86 9.20 0.76
N LEU A 184 -9.86 8.82 -0.06
CA LEU A 184 -9.23 7.50 0.04
C LEU A 184 -8.52 7.30 1.39
N TYR A 185 -7.90 8.35 1.94
CA TYR A 185 -7.32 8.32 3.29
C TYR A 185 -8.37 8.06 4.36
N ILE A 186 -9.50 8.76 4.30
CA ILE A 186 -10.62 8.56 5.23
C ILE A 186 -11.13 7.13 5.13
N ARG A 187 -11.29 6.59 3.92
CA ARG A 187 -11.73 5.21 3.70
C ARG A 187 -10.73 4.18 4.23
N ALA A 188 -9.43 4.34 3.94
CA ALA A 188 -8.41 3.36 4.30
C ALA A 188 -8.10 3.34 5.80
N TYR A 189 -8.00 4.50 6.44
CA TYR A 189 -7.61 4.63 7.84
C TYR A 189 -8.81 4.95 8.75
N SER A 190 -9.42 6.12 8.60
CA SER A 190 -10.39 6.63 9.58
C SER A 190 -11.65 5.77 9.71
N MET A 191 -12.20 5.30 8.59
CA MET A 191 -13.37 4.43 8.60
C MET A 191 -13.05 3.03 9.12
N THR A 192 -11.89 2.50 8.76
CA THR A 192 -11.41 1.20 9.26
C THR A 192 -11.21 1.25 10.78
N ASP A 193 -10.52 2.27 11.29
CA ASP A 193 -10.31 2.48 12.73
C ASP A 193 -11.63 2.66 13.47
N TRP A 194 -12.58 3.40 12.88
CA TRP A 194 -13.91 3.56 13.46
C TRP A 194 -14.67 2.23 13.56
N LEU A 195 -14.68 1.41 12.49
CA LEU A 195 -15.33 0.09 12.50
C LEU A 195 -14.70 -0.84 13.54
N LEU A 196 -13.36 -0.85 13.63
CA LEU A 196 -12.62 -1.61 14.64
C LEU A 196 -12.95 -1.16 16.06
N GLY A 197 -12.92 0.15 16.32
CA GLY A 197 -13.27 0.72 17.61
C GLY A 197 -14.70 0.36 18.03
N ARG A 198 -15.66 0.49 17.12
CA ARG A 198 -17.07 0.11 17.34
C ARG A 198 -17.26 -1.37 17.63
N ALA A 199 -16.45 -2.23 17.03
CA ALA A 199 -16.49 -3.66 17.30
C ALA A 199 -15.98 -3.99 18.71
N LEU A 200 -14.91 -3.32 19.14
CA LEU A 200 -14.28 -3.51 20.44
C LEU A 200 -15.05 -2.83 21.59
N GLU A 201 -15.83 -1.78 21.32
CA GLU A 201 -16.74 -1.18 22.32
C GLU A 201 -17.76 -2.19 22.87
N LYS A 202 -18.17 -3.16 22.05
CA LYS A 202 -19.22 -4.13 22.40
C LYS A 202 -18.68 -5.34 23.19
N SER A 203 -17.39 -5.63 23.08
CA SER A 203 -16.78 -6.87 23.54
C SER A 203 -15.25 -6.79 23.50
N GLU A 204 -14.57 -7.52 24.39
CA GLU A 204 -13.10 -7.67 24.36
C GLU A 204 -12.59 -8.34 23.07
N SER A 205 -13.48 -8.98 22.31
CA SER A 205 -13.20 -9.57 20.99
C SER A 205 -14.17 -9.10 19.93
N VAL A 206 -13.68 -8.93 18.70
CA VAL A 206 -14.49 -8.60 17.51
C VAL A 206 -15.36 -9.80 17.12
N GLY A 207 -16.68 -9.61 17.10
CA GLY A 207 -17.64 -10.64 16.68
C GLY A 207 -17.62 -10.88 15.15
N PRO A 208 -18.11 -12.02 14.66
CA PRO A 208 -18.03 -12.38 13.23
C PRO A 208 -18.67 -11.36 12.28
N ALA A 209 -19.80 -10.76 12.65
CA ALA A 209 -20.48 -9.76 11.83
C ALA A 209 -19.70 -8.44 11.72
N ASP A 210 -19.14 -7.97 12.84
CA ASP A 210 -18.30 -6.77 12.84
C ASP A 210 -16.98 -7.03 12.08
N ALA A 211 -16.41 -8.23 12.22
CA ALA A 211 -15.23 -8.66 11.45
C ALA A 211 -15.52 -8.72 9.94
N ALA A 212 -16.69 -9.21 9.53
CA ALA A 212 -17.13 -9.17 8.14
C ALA A 212 -17.24 -7.75 7.61
N ALA A 213 -17.90 -6.86 8.36
CA ALA A 213 -18.06 -5.46 7.96
C ALA A 213 -16.70 -4.74 7.79
N VAL A 214 -15.74 -4.98 8.69
CA VAL A 214 -14.38 -4.45 8.54
C VAL A 214 -13.69 -5.01 7.30
N TYR A 215 -13.77 -6.33 7.08
CA TYR A 215 -13.16 -6.98 5.92
C TYR A 215 -13.74 -6.44 4.61
N ASP A 216 -15.06 -6.40 4.47
CA ASP A 216 -15.76 -5.92 3.26
C ASP A 216 -15.41 -4.46 2.96
N TRP A 217 -15.36 -3.62 3.99
CA TRP A 217 -14.92 -2.24 3.87
C TRP A 217 -13.48 -2.14 3.34
N CYS A 218 -12.56 -2.91 3.95
CA CYS A 218 -11.15 -2.93 3.55
C CYS A 218 -10.98 -3.44 2.11
N ALA A 219 -11.69 -4.50 1.73
CA ALA A 219 -11.66 -5.09 0.40
C ALA A 219 -12.20 -4.13 -0.67
N SER A 220 -13.30 -3.45 -0.37
CA SER A 220 -13.88 -2.40 -1.23
C SER A 220 -12.90 -1.23 -1.41
N ALA A 221 -12.36 -0.69 -0.32
CA ALA A 221 -11.41 0.42 -0.37
C ALA A 221 -10.11 0.04 -1.10
N CYS A 222 -9.57 -1.16 -0.85
CA CYS A 222 -8.37 -1.63 -1.54
C CYS A 222 -8.62 -1.82 -3.03
N SER A 223 -9.78 -2.36 -3.43
CA SER A 223 -10.15 -2.51 -4.83
C SER A 223 -10.22 -1.16 -5.54
N LEU A 224 -10.84 -0.15 -4.90
CA LEU A 224 -10.88 1.22 -5.42
C LEU A 224 -9.47 1.80 -5.60
N ILE A 225 -8.61 1.68 -4.59
CA ILE A 225 -7.22 2.18 -4.64
C ILE A 225 -6.44 1.53 -5.80
N VAL A 226 -6.60 0.22 -6.00
CA VAL A 226 -5.94 -0.51 -7.08
C VAL A 226 -6.41 -0.02 -8.45
N LEU A 227 -7.72 0.17 -8.64
CA LEU A 227 -8.27 0.67 -9.90
C LEU A 227 -7.76 2.09 -10.22
N GLU A 228 -7.70 2.97 -9.22
CA GLU A 228 -7.19 4.34 -9.40
C GLU A 228 -5.68 4.35 -9.72
N ALA A 229 -4.90 3.50 -9.06
CA ALA A 229 -3.47 3.39 -9.33
C ALA A 229 -3.18 2.89 -10.76
N LEU A 230 -3.94 1.89 -11.22
CA LEU A 230 -3.85 1.40 -12.59
C LEU A 230 -4.30 2.45 -13.60
N ARG A 231 -5.39 3.18 -13.31
CA ARG A 231 -5.88 4.29 -14.16
C ARG A 231 -4.78 5.32 -14.39
N VAL A 232 -4.16 5.83 -13.33
CA VAL A 232 -3.07 6.83 -13.43
C VAL A 232 -1.87 6.28 -14.22
N SER A 233 -1.55 5.00 -14.01
CA SER A 233 -0.45 4.34 -14.72
C SER A 233 -0.74 4.22 -16.23
N LEU A 234 -2.00 3.92 -16.60
CA LEU A 234 -2.45 3.82 -17.98
C LEU A 234 -2.54 5.19 -18.67
N GLU A 235 -3.03 6.21 -17.99
CA GLU A 235 -3.04 7.59 -18.49
C GLU A 235 -1.62 8.06 -18.79
N SER A 236 -0.68 7.76 -17.90
CA SER A 236 0.74 8.07 -18.09
C SER A 236 1.36 7.33 -19.29
N ALA A 237 0.78 6.19 -19.68
CA ALA A 237 1.19 5.40 -20.86
C ALA A 237 0.42 5.80 -22.14
N GLY A 238 -0.50 6.78 -22.10
CA GLY A 238 -1.32 7.19 -23.23
C GLY A 238 -2.53 6.29 -23.53
N GLU A 239 -2.85 5.36 -22.62
CA GLU A 239 -3.91 4.35 -22.77
C GLU A 239 -5.29 4.88 -22.31
N THR A 240 -5.71 5.99 -22.91
CA THR A 240 -6.87 6.79 -22.45
C THR A 240 -8.18 6.01 -22.39
N GLN A 241 -8.47 5.15 -23.37
CA GLN A 241 -9.72 4.39 -23.40
C GLN A 241 -9.82 3.40 -22.23
N ARG A 242 -8.73 2.69 -21.92
CA ARG A 242 -8.67 1.74 -20.80
C ARG A 242 -8.70 2.47 -19.46
N ALA A 243 -8.00 3.61 -19.36
CA ALA A 243 -8.07 4.46 -18.17
C ALA A 243 -9.51 4.92 -17.87
N GLN A 244 -10.27 5.33 -18.89
CA GLN A 244 -11.69 5.72 -18.71
C GLN A 244 -12.56 4.56 -18.20
N GLN A 245 -12.29 3.32 -18.61
CA GLN A 245 -13.01 2.14 -18.13
C GLN A 245 -12.72 1.88 -16.64
N LEU A 246 -11.45 1.98 -16.23
CA LEU A 246 -11.09 1.90 -14.82
C LEU A 246 -11.70 3.04 -13.99
N ALA A 247 -11.78 4.25 -14.55
CA ALA A 247 -12.44 5.37 -13.90
C ALA A 247 -13.94 5.06 -13.65
N TYR A 248 -14.62 4.43 -14.59
CA TYR A 248 -16.01 4.01 -14.42
C TYR A 248 -16.18 2.95 -13.32
N ALA A 249 -15.30 1.95 -13.28
CA ALA A 249 -15.32 0.93 -12.23
C ALA A 249 -14.98 1.52 -10.84
N ALA A 250 -13.99 2.42 -10.77
CA ALA A 250 -13.64 3.15 -9.56
C ALA A 250 -14.83 4.01 -9.07
N LEU A 251 -15.54 4.70 -9.97
CA LEU A 251 -16.72 5.48 -9.64
C LEU A 251 -17.83 4.62 -9.02
N LYS A 252 -18.05 3.40 -9.53
CA LYS A 252 -19.01 2.45 -8.93
C LYS A 252 -18.67 2.14 -7.46
N LEU A 253 -17.40 1.87 -7.16
CA LEU A 253 -16.93 1.60 -5.80
C LEU A 253 -16.93 2.86 -4.90
N ARG A 254 -16.69 4.04 -5.47
CA ARG A 254 -16.86 5.30 -4.74
C ARG A 254 -18.31 5.49 -4.32
N ASN A 255 -19.25 5.25 -5.21
CA ASN A 255 -20.69 5.42 -4.94
C ASN A 255 -21.29 4.32 -4.05
N ASN A 256 -20.63 3.15 -3.95
CA ASN A 256 -21.09 2.03 -3.15
C ASN A 256 -19.95 1.53 -2.22
N PRO A 257 -19.58 2.32 -1.20
CA PRO A 257 -18.53 1.91 -0.27
C PRO A 257 -18.92 0.63 0.49
N GLY A 258 -17.94 -0.26 0.69
CA GLY A 258 -18.15 -1.53 1.38
C GLY A 258 -18.70 -2.65 0.50
N THR A 259 -18.94 -2.38 -0.79
CA THR A 259 -19.28 -3.43 -1.78
C THR A 259 -18.09 -3.72 -2.68
N LEU A 260 -18.09 -4.91 -3.29
CA LEU A 260 -17.17 -5.29 -4.35
C LEU A 260 -17.82 -5.11 -5.73
N LEU A 261 -17.00 -5.06 -6.78
CA LEU A 261 -17.48 -5.14 -8.15
C LEU A 261 -18.15 -6.49 -8.40
N SER A 262 -19.23 -6.50 -9.18
CA SER A 262 -19.85 -7.76 -9.58
C SER A 262 -18.94 -8.53 -10.56
N PRO A 263 -19.12 -9.85 -10.71
CA PRO A 263 -18.42 -10.60 -11.74
C PRO A 263 -18.58 -10.00 -13.14
N GLU A 264 -19.78 -9.50 -13.48
CA GLU A 264 -20.08 -8.86 -14.76
C GLU A 264 -19.32 -7.54 -14.93
N ASP A 265 -19.19 -6.76 -13.87
CA ASP A 265 -18.37 -5.54 -13.88
C ASP A 265 -16.90 -5.88 -14.19
N ILE A 266 -16.38 -6.94 -13.58
CA ILE A 266 -15.00 -7.39 -13.78
C ILE A 266 -14.82 -7.98 -15.19
N ASP A 267 -15.77 -8.77 -15.68
CA ASP A 267 -15.73 -9.35 -17.01
C ASP A 267 -15.82 -8.25 -18.10
N THR A 268 -16.54 -7.16 -17.82
CA THR A 268 -16.56 -5.95 -18.67
C THR A 268 -15.18 -5.28 -18.72
N LEU A 269 -14.44 -5.25 -17.61
CA LEU A 269 -13.06 -4.72 -17.58
C LEU A 269 -12.07 -5.62 -18.35
N ILE A 270 -12.29 -6.94 -18.35
CA ILE A 270 -11.37 -7.92 -18.97
C ILE A 270 -11.57 -8.05 -20.48
N SER A 271 -12.79 -7.85 -20.98
CA SER A 271 -13.17 -8.18 -22.37
C SER A 271 -12.75 -7.15 -23.44
N LEU A 272 -12.01 -6.10 -23.08
CA LEU A 272 -11.59 -4.97 -23.92
C LEU A 272 -10.07 -4.77 -23.87
#